data_AF-Q1EM50-F1
#
_entry.id   AF-Q1EM50-F1
#
_cell.length_a   1.000
_cell.length_b   1.000
_cell.length_c   1.000
_cell.angle_alpha   90.00
_cell.angle_beta   90.00
_cell.angle_gamma   90.00
#
_symmetry.space_group_name_H-M   'P 1'
#
loop_
_entity.id
_entity.type
_entity.pdbx_description
1 polymer ?
#
loop_
_entity_poly.entity_id
_entity_poly.type
_entity_poly.pdbx_seq_one_letter_code
_entity_poly.pdbx_strand_id
1 'polypeptide(L)'
;MGCKRLDQEKNQGGVEMMKRMMVLIFISAIVITHGVSFITTSESTPSVVILEKSSELEMSRLENNWWRTETTLEPGMYHYYFSTEESTLTAESDRGNQSEGENRLFLLFVEDFGELQNSVIHDFGNRDYFNPVNEKEFYFAVSLPSGETYEVQLVIDDKEYPLEYLRDFGNQSFYRSERIEVEILEYYFKIGTGKDLVILDSLGLCREPRAFFSFSKERLPISYFELPEWSKGSALLSDISREIRKRRSQ
;
A
#
# COMPACT_ATOMS: atom_id res chain seq x y z
N MET A 1 -56.25 -6.94 48.06
CA MET A 1 -55.40 -6.00 47.27
C MET A 1 -54.03 -6.64 47.13
N GLY A 2 -53.70 -7.19 45.96
CA GLY A 2 -52.39 -7.83 45.78
C GLY A 2 -52.37 -8.74 44.56
N CYS A 3 -52.37 -8.17 43.35
CA CYS A 3 -52.13 -8.94 42.13
C CYS A 3 -51.83 -8.04 40.91
N LYS A 4 -51.00 -7.01 41.06
CA LYS A 4 -50.57 -6.16 39.91
C LYS A 4 -49.10 -5.73 39.91
N ARG A 5 -48.29 -6.03 40.94
CA ARG A 5 -46.89 -5.58 41.01
C ARG A 5 -45.87 -6.56 40.43
N LEU A 6 -46.17 -7.86 40.36
CA LEU A 6 -45.19 -8.88 39.94
C LEU A 6 -45.00 -8.98 38.41
N ASP A 7 -45.96 -8.51 37.62
CA ASP A 7 -45.90 -8.63 36.15
C ASP A 7 -45.18 -7.46 35.47
N GLN A 8 -45.02 -6.31 36.14
CA GLN A 8 -44.32 -5.14 35.58
C GLN A 8 -42.79 -5.23 35.71
N GLU A 9 -42.26 -5.78 36.81
CA GLU A 9 -40.81 -5.94 36.99
C GLU A 9 -40.22 -7.04 36.09
N LYS A 10 -41.00 -8.09 35.79
CA LYS A 10 -40.55 -9.21 34.94
C LYS A 10 -40.42 -8.83 33.47
N ASN A 11 -41.27 -7.92 32.98
CA ASN A 11 -41.25 -7.43 31.59
C ASN A 11 -40.17 -6.37 31.34
N GLN A 12 -39.82 -5.55 32.34
CA GLN A 12 -38.72 -4.58 32.20
C GLN A 12 -37.34 -5.26 32.18
N GLY A 13 -37.13 -6.27 33.04
CA GLY A 13 -35.87 -7.03 33.06
C GLY A 13 -35.58 -7.82 31.78
N GLY A 14 -36.62 -8.34 31.11
CA GLY A 14 -36.49 -9.04 29.83
C GLY A 14 -36.14 -8.12 28.66
N VAL A 15 -36.75 -6.93 28.59
CA VAL A 15 -36.46 -5.92 27.57
C VAL A 15 -35.05 -5.35 27.74
N GLU A 16 -34.60 -5.17 28.97
CA GLU A 16 -33.26 -4.66 29.27
C GLU A 16 -32.16 -5.70 29.03
N MET A 17 -32.43 -6.99 29.31
CA MET A 17 -31.57 -8.11 28.89
C MET A 17 -31.49 -8.23 27.36
N MET A 18 -32.62 -8.15 26.64
CA MET A 18 -32.63 -8.18 25.17
C MET A 18 -31.87 -7.00 24.55
N LYS A 19 -32.00 -5.79 25.12
CA LYS A 19 -31.24 -4.62 24.68
C LYS A 19 -29.73 -4.77 24.94
N ARG A 20 -29.34 -5.28 26.10
CA ARG A 20 -27.92 -5.58 26.41
C ARG A 20 -27.36 -6.68 25.51
N MET A 21 -28.15 -7.69 25.19
CA MET A 21 -27.75 -8.78 24.29
C MET A 21 -27.65 -8.30 22.83
N MET A 22 -28.57 -7.44 22.36
CA MET A 22 -28.45 -6.78 21.05
C MET A 22 -27.23 -5.86 20.97
N VAL A 23 -26.92 -5.10 22.03
CA VAL A 23 -25.72 -4.24 22.06
C VAL A 23 -24.44 -5.08 22.09
N LEU A 24 -24.41 -6.21 22.81
CA LEU A 24 -23.28 -7.15 22.77
C LEU A 24 -23.11 -7.80 21.38
N ILE A 25 -24.21 -8.12 20.68
CA ILE A 25 -24.18 -8.64 19.30
C ILE A 25 -23.73 -7.55 18.31
N PHE A 26 -24.08 -6.28 18.55
CA PHE A 26 -23.61 -5.15 17.75
C PHE A 26 -22.12 -4.81 18.00
N ILE A 27 -21.60 -5.10 19.19
CA ILE A 27 -20.19 -4.89 19.54
C ILE A 27 -19.30 -6.09 19.11
N SER A 28 -19.88 -7.28 18.89
CA SER A 28 -19.10 -8.51 18.61
C SER A 28 -18.60 -8.69 17.18
N ALA A 29 -18.75 -7.71 16.28
CA ALA A 29 -18.28 -7.86 14.90
C ALA A 29 -17.74 -6.56 14.31
N ILE A 30 -16.87 -5.85 15.04
CA ILE A 30 -15.88 -5.01 14.35
C ILE A 30 -14.90 -5.99 13.72
N VAL A 31 -15.21 -6.38 12.49
CA VAL A 31 -14.31 -7.13 11.63
C VAL A 31 -13.19 -6.17 11.27
N ILE A 32 -12.03 -6.31 11.90
CA ILE A 32 -10.86 -5.50 11.59
C ILE A 32 -10.34 -6.00 10.25
N THR A 33 -10.54 -5.21 9.21
CA THR A 33 -10.02 -5.48 7.87
C THR A 33 -8.69 -4.74 7.67
N HIS A 34 -7.83 -5.30 6.82
CA HIS A 34 -6.41 -5.01 6.69
C HIS A 34 -6.09 -4.77 5.22
N GLY A 35 -5.50 -3.62 4.88
CA GLY A 35 -5.12 -3.28 3.50
C GLY A 35 -4.17 -4.30 2.87
N VAL A 36 -4.53 -4.79 1.69
CA VAL A 36 -3.74 -5.71 0.84
C VAL A 36 -3.75 -5.19 -0.59
N SER A 37 -2.58 -5.21 -1.24
CA SER A 37 -2.40 -4.80 -2.63
C SER A 37 -2.11 -6.01 -3.51
N PHE A 38 -2.78 -6.08 -4.65
CA PHE A 38 -2.54 -7.08 -5.69
C PHE A 38 -2.04 -6.40 -6.95
N ILE A 39 -1.00 -6.96 -7.56
CA ILE A 39 -0.28 -6.34 -8.65
C ILE A 39 0.06 -7.40 -9.70
N THR A 40 -0.15 -7.09 -10.99
CA THR A 40 0.26 -7.94 -12.10
C THR A 40 0.57 -7.11 -13.35
N THR A 41 1.21 -7.75 -14.33
CA THR A 41 1.30 -7.27 -15.71
C THR A 41 0.33 -8.05 -16.58
N SER A 42 -0.34 -7.38 -17.53
CA SER A 42 -1.21 -8.02 -18.51
C SER A 42 -1.50 -7.10 -19.69
N GLU A 43 -1.58 -7.66 -20.90
CA GLU A 43 -2.00 -6.92 -22.10
C GLU A 43 -3.52 -6.68 -22.14
N SER A 44 -4.31 -7.58 -21.54
CA SER A 44 -5.76 -7.46 -21.36
C SER A 44 -6.11 -7.04 -19.94
N THR A 45 -7.30 -6.47 -19.72
CA THR A 45 -7.77 -6.04 -18.39
C THR A 45 -7.87 -7.24 -17.45
N PRO A 46 -7.07 -7.31 -16.38
CA PRO A 46 -7.14 -8.38 -15.41
C PRO A 46 -8.08 -8.04 -14.25
N SER A 47 -8.55 -9.09 -13.59
CA SER A 47 -9.23 -9.05 -12.29
C SER A 47 -8.52 -9.96 -11.29
N VAL A 48 -8.74 -9.73 -10.00
CA VAL A 48 -8.27 -10.60 -8.92
C VAL A 48 -9.46 -11.33 -8.32
N VAL A 49 -9.42 -12.66 -8.33
CA VAL A 49 -10.44 -13.49 -7.69
C VAL A 49 -9.89 -14.03 -6.38
N ILE A 50 -10.58 -13.77 -5.27
CA ILE A 50 -10.25 -14.26 -3.93
C ILE A 50 -11.31 -15.30 -3.54
N LEU A 51 -10.89 -16.56 -3.40
CA LEU A 51 -11.80 -17.70 -3.29
C LEU A 51 -12.63 -17.67 -2.01
N GLU A 52 -12.01 -17.42 -0.85
CA GLU A 52 -12.66 -17.45 0.46
C GLU A 52 -13.67 -16.31 0.63
N LYS A 53 -13.53 -15.22 -0.13
CA LYS A 53 -14.48 -14.10 -0.12
C LYS A 53 -15.52 -14.21 -1.23
N SER A 54 -15.37 -15.15 -2.18
CA SER A 54 -16.19 -15.22 -3.39
C SER A 54 -16.28 -13.87 -4.10
N SER A 55 -15.17 -13.12 -4.10
CA SER A 55 -15.09 -11.76 -4.60
C SER A 55 -14.15 -11.68 -5.80
N GLU A 56 -14.58 -10.94 -6.80
CA GLU A 56 -13.75 -10.54 -7.94
C GLU A 56 -13.52 -9.03 -7.87
N LEU A 57 -12.26 -8.62 -7.96
CA LEU A 57 -11.83 -7.23 -7.84
C LEU A 57 -11.31 -6.76 -9.19
N GLU A 58 -11.91 -5.69 -9.70
CA GLU A 58 -11.40 -4.99 -10.87
C GLU A 58 -10.06 -4.32 -10.55
N MET A 59 -9.15 -4.31 -11.54
CA MET A 59 -7.85 -3.70 -11.41
C MET A 59 -7.77 -2.38 -12.18
N SER A 60 -7.13 -1.40 -11.57
CA SER A 60 -6.82 -0.12 -12.18
C SER A 60 -5.52 -0.21 -12.97
N ARG A 61 -5.52 0.36 -14.17
CA ARG A 61 -4.36 0.37 -15.06
C ARG A 61 -3.34 1.42 -14.63
N LEU A 62 -2.08 1.03 -14.63
CA LEU A 62 -0.90 1.87 -14.49
C LEU A 62 -0.15 1.93 -15.84
N GLU A 63 0.98 2.62 -15.89
CA GLU A 63 1.78 2.67 -17.11
C GLU A 63 2.38 1.29 -17.46
N ASN A 64 2.78 1.13 -18.73
CA ASN A 64 3.45 -0.07 -19.22
C ASN A 64 2.73 -1.39 -18.87
N ASN A 65 1.39 -1.38 -18.92
CA ASN A 65 0.53 -2.55 -18.71
C ASN A 65 0.66 -3.18 -17.32
N TRP A 66 1.06 -2.39 -16.33
CA TRP A 66 0.89 -2.73 -14.93
C TRP A 66 -0.55 -2.53 -14.50
N TRP A 67 -1.00 -3.39 -13.60
CA TRP A 67 -2.35 -3.36 -13.05
C TRP A 67 -2.27 -3.53 -11.53
N ARG A 68 -3.11 -2.77 -10.82
CA ARG A 68 -3.20 -2.84 -9.35
C ARG A 68 -4.64 -2.84 -8.89
N THR A 69 -4.92 -3.56 -7.83
CA THR A 69 -6.11 -3.33 -7.02
C THR A 69 -5.77 -3.44 -5.54
N GLU A 70 -6.59 -2.82 -4.71
CA GLU A 70 -6.46 -2.88 -3.26
C GLU A 70 -7.79 -3.28 -2.65
N THR A 71 -7.71 -4.06 -1.58
CA THR A 71 -8.86 -4.44 -0.80
C THR A 71 -8.47 -4.57 0.65
N THR A 72 -9.46 -4.72 1.51
CA THR A 72 -9.23 -4.98 2.93
C THR A 72 -9.66 -6.39 3.27
N LEU A 73 -8.75 -7.19 3.83
CA LEU A 73 -8.98 -8.58 4.24
C LEU A 73 -8.89 -8.75 5.75
N GLU A 74 -9.54 -9.77 6.29
CA GLU A 74 -9.31 -10.13 7.70
C GLU A 74 -7.96 -10.85 7.83
N PRO A 75 -7.35 -10.90 9.03
CA PRO A 75 -6.20 -11.77 9.24
C PRO A 75 -6.56 -13.22 8.93
N GLY A 76 -5.74 -13.91 8.15
CA GLY A 76 -6.06 -15.26 7.67
C GLY A 76 -5.30 -15.69 6.42
N MET A 77 -5.60 -16.90 5.96
CA MET A 77 -5.05 -17.50 4.74
C MET A 77 -6.08 -17.38 3.61
N TYR A 78 -5.64 -16.92 2.46
CA TYR A 78 -6.46 -16.71 1.27
C TYR A 78 -5.84 -17.35 0.04
N HIS A 79 -6.68 -17.95 -0.80
CA HIS A 79 -6.31 -18.39 -2.13
C HIS A 79 -6.84 -17.37 -3.14
N TYR A 80 -5.98 -16.99 -4.07
CA TYR A 80 -6.34 -16.05 -5.12
C TYR A 80 -5.70 -16.38 -6.46
N TYR A 81 -6.28 -15.85 -7.53
CA TYR A 81 -5.70 -15.90 -8.87
C TYR A 81 -6.06 -14.65 -9.68
N PHE A 82 -5.28 -14.39 -10.74
CA PHE A 82 -5.59 -13.34 -11.70
C PHE A 82 -6.36 -13.92 -12.87
N SER A 83 -7.42 -13.23 -13.30
CA SER A 83 -8.25 -13.63 -14.44
C SER A 83 -8.27 -12.53 -15.50
N THR A 84 -8.45 -12.91 -16.75
CA THR A 84 -8.75 -12.01 -17.88
C THR A 84 -9.94 -12.59 -18.65
N GLU A 85 -10.51 -11.83 -19.58
CA GLU A 85 -11.63 -12.31 -20.42
C GLU A 85 -11.27 -13.59 -21.22
N GLU A 86 -10.00 -13.77 -21.56
CA GLU A 86 -9.54 -14.85 -22.44
C GLU A 86 -8.95 -16.05 -21.69
N SER A 87 -8.47 -15.85 -20.44
CA SER A 87 -7.81 -16.89 -19.67
C SER A 87 -7.64 -16.55 -18.19
N THR A 88 -7.43 -17.58 -17.36
CA THR A 88 -6.79 -17.41 -16.05
C THR A 88 -5.31 -17.12 -16.28
N LEU A 89 -4.84 -15.96 -15.82
CA LEU A 89 -3.43 -15.59 -15.93
C LEU A 89 -2.61 -16.33 -14.87
N THR A 90 -1.47 -16.87 -15.30
CA THR A 90 -0.33 -17.02 -14.40
C THR A 90 0.33 -15.67 -14.21
N ALA A 91 0.47 -15.21 -12.96
CA ALA A 91 1.37 -14.11 -12.67
C ALA A 91 2.78 -14.51 -13.14
N GLU A 92 3.39 -13.74 -14.04
CA GLU A 92 4.79 -13.92 -14.44
C GLU A 92 5.76 -13.58 -13.29
N SER A 93 5.30 -12.90 -12.23
CA SER A 93 6.14 -12.68 -11.07
C SER A 93 6.09 -13.87 -10.14
N ASP A 94 7.17 -14.63 -10.13
CA ASP A 94 7.59 -15.69 -9.22
C ASP A 94 7.74 -15.16 -7.77
N ARG A 95 6.67 -14.55 -7.25
CA ARG A 95 6.59 -13.93 -5.93
C ARG A 95 6.32 -15.01 -4.91
N GLY A 96 7.35 -15.71 -4.44
CA GLY A 96 7.35 -16.43 -3.16
C GLY A 96 6.19 -17.40 -2.87
N ASN A 97 5.42 -17.81 -3.87
CA ASN A 97 4.15 -18.49 -3.68
C ASN A 97 4.34 -19.98 -3.95
N GLN A 98 4.06 -20.80 -2.94
CA GLN A 98 3.90 -22.24 -3.14
C GLN A 98 2.65 -22.44 -4.01
N SER A 99 2.84 -22.92 -5.23
CA SER A 99 1.74 -23.36 -6.08
C SER A 99 1.28 -24.75 -5.59
N GLU A 100 0.00 -24.89 -5.25
CA GLU A 100 -0.60 -26.20 -5.00
C GLU A 100 -1.39 -26.66 -6.24
N GLY A 101 -0.92 -27.73 -6.89
CA GLY A 101 -1.67 -28.49 -7.89
C GLY A 101 -1.69 -27.93 -9.33
N GLU A 102 -2.39 -28.64 -10.22
CA GLU A 102 -2.53 -28.29 -11.65
C GLU A 102 -3.36 -27.02 -11.89
N ASN A 103 -4.12 -26.57 -10.88
CA ASN A 103 -4.83 -25.28 -10.88
C ASN A 103 -4.00 -24.28 -10.06
N ARG A 104 -3.29 -23.39 -10.76
CA ARG A 104 -2.29 -22.46 -10.21
C ARG A 104 -2.91 -21.36 -9.33
N LEU A 105 -3.28 -21.71 -8.10
CA LEU A 105 -3.73 -20.78 -7.08
C LEU A 105 -2.53 -20.20 -6.33
N PHE A 106 -2.58 -18.91 -6.01
CA PHE A 106 -1.62 -18.23 -5.15
C PHE A 106 -2.14 -18.19 -3.72
N LEU A 107 -1.22 -18.28 -2.75
CA LEU A 107 -1.52 -18.24 -1.34
C LEU A 107 -1.10 -16.90 -0.74
N LEU A 108 -2.01 -16.24 -0.03
CA LEU A 108 -1.76 -15.01 0.70
C LEU A 108 -2.04 -15.24 2.18
N PHE A 109 -1.07 -14.91 3.03
CA PHE A 109 -1.26 -14.87 4.48
C PHE A 109 -1.32 -13.42 4.97
N VAL A 110 -2.45 -13.02 5.55
CA VAL A 110 -2.67 -11.69 6.13
C VAL A 110 -2.45 -11.77 7.63
N GLU A 111 -1.42 -11.09 8.12
CA GLU A 111 -1.13 -10.96 9.54
C GLU A 111 -1.89 -9.78 10.17
N ASP A 112 -1.99 -9.77 11.50
CA ASP A 112 -2.60 -8.67 12.26
C ASP A 112 -1.51 -7.74 12.83
N PHE A 113 -1.49 -6.51 12.33
CA PHE A 113 -0.64 -5.42 12.81
C PHE A 113 -1.46 -4.23 13.36
N GLY A 114 -2.74 -4.44 13.68
CA GLY A 114 -3.65 -3.43 14.19
C GLY A 114 -3.76 -2.20 13.29
N GLU A 115 -3.78 -1.01 13.89
CA GLU A 115 -3.94 0.29 13.20
C GLU A 115 -2.85 0.57 12.14
N LEU A 116 -1.66 -0.04 12.31
CA LEU A 116 -0.55 0.18 11.39
C LEU A 116 -0.91 -0.32 9.98
N GLN A 117 -1.60 -1.45 9.88
CA GLN A 117 -1.89 -2.06 8.58
C GLN A 117 -2.66 -1.14 7.62
N ASN A 118 -3.64 -0.42 8.14
CA ASN A 118 -4.49 0.45 7.31
C ASN A 118 -3.89 1.83 7.07
N SER A 119 -2.73 2.09 7.66
CA SER A 119 -2.10 3.40 7.67
C SER A 119 -0.78 3.43 6.90
N VAL A 120 -0.12 2.29 6.68
CA VAL A 120 1.12 2.23 5.91
C VAL A 120 0.81 2.31 4.41
N ILE A 121 1.41 3.27 3.71
CA ILE A 121 1.16 3.50 2.29
C ILE A 121 2.48 3.56 1.52
N HIS A 122 2.62 2.70 0.51
CA HIS A 122 3.61 2.82 -0.56
C HIS A 122 2.92 2.64 -1.90
N ASP A 123 2.66 3.75 -2.60
CA ASP A 123 1.97 3.75 -3.89
C ASP A 123 2.96 3.89 -5.05
N PHE A 124 3.46 2.78 -5.58
CA PHE A 124 4.42 2.79 -6.68
C PHE A 124 3.85 3.31 -8.03
N GLY A 125 2.54 3.53 -8.12
CA GLY A 125 1.90 4.25 -9.25
C GLY A 125 1.92 5.76 -9.09
N ASN A 126 2.37 6.27 -7.94
CA ASN A 126 2.45 7.68 -7.61
C ASN A 126 3.91 8.12 -7.44
N ARG A 127 4.28 9.16 -8.19
CA ARG A 127 5.64 9.71 -8.24
C ARG A 127 6.14 10.25 -6.90
N ASP A 128 5.26 10.54 -5.95
CA ASP A 128 5.68 10.89 -4.60
C ASP A 128 6.35 9.70 -3.90
N TYR A 129 5.82 8.48 -4.06
CA TYR A 129 6.28 7.27 -3.36
C TYR A 129 7.32 6.45 -4.14
N PHE A 130 7.23 6.44 -5.47
CA PHE A 130 8.20 5.77 -6.34
C PHE A 130 8.54 6.69 -7.51
N ASN A 131 9.77 7.19 -7.53
CA ASN A 131 10.20 8.17 -8.52
C ASN A 131 11.45 7.71 -9.26
N PRO A 132 11.29 7.14 -10.46
CA PRO A 132 12.42 6.87 -11.34
C PRO A 132 12.94 8.19 -11.93
N VAL A 133 14.17 8.55 -11.58
CA VAL A 133 14.85 9.77 -12.04
C VAL A 133 15.44 9.52 -13.42
N ASN A 134 16.12 8.38 -13.58
CA ASN A 134 16.68 7.86 -14.82
C ASN A 134 16.80 6.33 -14.69
N GLU A 135 17.35 5.67 -15.71
CA GLU A 135 17.48 4.19 -15.78
C GLU A 135 18.19 3.53 -14.59
N LYS A 136 18.92 4.30 -13.78
CA LYS A 136 19.67 3.78 -12.64
C LYS A 136 19.27 4.39 -11.31
N GLU A 137 18.80 5.63 -11.29
CA GLU A 137 18.59 6.39 -10.08
C GLU A 137 17.11 6.52 -9.71
N PHE A 138 16.78 6.22 -8.45
CA PHE A 138 15.41 6.19 -7.94
C PHE A 138 15.30 6.91 -6.60
N TYR A 139 14.11 7.46 -6.31
CA TYR A 139 13.69 7.77 -4.95
C TYR A 139 12.54 6.87 -4.54
N PHE A 140 12.55 6.48 -3.28
CA PHE A 140 11.53 5.64 -2.67
C PHE A 140 10.98 6.35 -1.44
N ALA A 141 9.70 6.18 -1.19
CA ALA A 141 9.05 6.75 -0.02
C ALA A 141 7.92 5.86 0.49
N VAL A 142 7.62 6.01 1.77
CA VAL A 142 6.52 5.34 2.47
C VAL A 142 5.88 6.35 3.41
N SER A 143 4.56 6.27 3.55
CA SER A 143 3.81 7.01 4.56
C SER A 143 3.44 6.08 5.70
N LEU A 144 3.57 6.57 6.93
CA LEU A 144 3.25 5.88 8.16
C LEU A 144 2.31 6.75 9.01
N PRO A 145 1.49 6.18 9.91
CA PRO A 145 0.58 6.98 10.72
C PRO A 145 1.32 8.03 11.55
N SER A 146 0.82 9.27 11.52
CA SER A 146 1.43 10.40 12.24
C SER A 146 1.31 10.28 13.75
N GLY A 147 2.23 10.91 14.49
CA GLY A 147 2.20 11.00 15.95
C GLY A 147 3.21 10.10 16.66
N GLU A 148 3.87 9.22 15.91
CA GLU A 148 5.00 8.41 16.36
C GLU A 148 6.20 8.63 15.44
N THR A 149 7.40 8.32 15.93
CA THR A 149 8.62 8.34 15.11
C THR A 149 9.02 6.92 14.79
N TYR A 150 9.11 6.61 13.50
CA TYR A 150 9.54 5.31 13.00
C TYR A 150 10.97 5.37 12.49
N GLU A 151 11.71 4.29 12.72
CA GLU A 151 12.97 4.03 12.01
C GLU A 151 12.62 3.26 10.73
N VAL A 152 12.87 3.87 9.58
CA VAL A 152 12.47 3.28 8.29
C VAL A 152 13.71 3.02 7.47
N GLN A 153 13.83 1.81 6.94
CA GLN A 153 14.89 1.43 6.02
C GLN A 153 14.28 0.81 4.77
N LEU A 154 14.85 1.13 3.62
CA LEU A 154 14.61 0.45 2.37
C LEU A 154 15.70 -0.60 2.19
N VAL A 155 15.32 -1.81 1.79
CA VAL A 155 16.28 -2.87 1.49
C VAL A 155 16.26 -3.15 0.00
N ILE A 156 17.44 -3.01 -0.63
CA ILE A 156 17.69 -3.34 -2.06
C ILE A 156 19.01 -4.11 -2.10
N ASP A 157 19.05 -5.26 -2.78
CA ASP A 157 20.26 -6.10 -2.92
C ASP A 157 20.97 -6.36 -1.57
N ASP A 158 20.19 -6.72 -0.54
CA ASP A 158 20.61 -6.93 0.85
C ASP A 158 21.29 -5.71 1.54
N LYS A 159 21.25 -4.54 0.91
CA LYS A 159 21.74 -3.27 1.49
C LYS A 159 20.59 -2.49 2.06
N GLU A 160 20.80 -1.94 3.25
CA GLU A 160 19.82 -1.11 3.95
C GLU A 160 20.13 0.37 3.71
N TYR A 161 19.13 1.11 3.27
CA TYR A 161 19.18 2.55 3.05
C TYR A 161 18.18 3.22 4.01
N PRO A 162 18.64 4.09 4.93
CA PRO A 162 17.73 4.78 5.82
C PRO A 162 16.83 5.74 5.04
N LEU A 163 15.57 5.82 5.44
CA LEU A 163 14.63 6.81 4.95
C LEU A 163 14.51 7.96 5.96
N GLU A 164 14.59 9.18 5.46
CA GLU A 164 14.46 10.38 6.28
C GLU A 164 13.01 10.84 6.36
N TYR A 165 12.59 11.27 7.55
CA TYR A 165 11.33 11.98 7.71
C TYR A 165 11.36 13.30 6.94
N LEU A 166 10.33 13.56 6.13
CA LEU A 166 10.26 14.73 5.27
C LEU A 166 9.18 15.72 5.73
N ARG A 167 7.96 15.24 5.98
CA ARG A 167 6.80 16.06 6.38
C ARG A 167 5.65 15.21 6.88
N ASP A 168 4.74 15.84 7.60
CA ASP A 168 3.38 15.33 7.82
C ASP A 168 2.41 15.84 6.74
N PHE A 169 1.46 15.00 6.38
CA PHE A 169 0.31 15.35 5.54
C PHE A 169 -0.95 14.66 6.06
N GLY A 170 -1.83 15.43 6.71
CA GLY A 170 -3.02 14.86 7.35
C GLY A 170 -2.62 13.98 8.55
N ASN A 171 -3.06 12.72 8.55
CA ASN A 171 -2.76 11.72 9.58
C ASN A 171 -1.55 10.81 9.21
N GLN A 172 -0.71 11.26 8.28
CA GLN A 172 0.39 10.48 7.71
C GLN A 172 1.71 11.26 7.81
N SER A 173 2.76 10.61 8.28
CA SER A 173 4.14 11.05 8.25
C SER A 173 4.86 10.42 7.06
N PHE A 174 5.48 11.25 6.23
CA PHE A 174 6.10 10.86 4.97
C PHE A 174 7.61 10.69 5.14
N TYR A 175 8.11 9.51 4.78
CA TYR A 175 9.51 9.12 4.84
C TYR A 175 10.05 8.88 3.43
N ARG A 176 11.25 9.39 3.11
CA ARG A 176 11.82 9.30 1.77
C ARG A 176 13.31 9.00 1.80
N SER A 177 13.78 8.20 0.84
CA SER A 177 15.18 7.91 0.67
C SER A 177 15.92 9.11 0.05
N GLU A 178 17.24 9.12 0.19
CA GLU A 178 18.06 9.85 -0.79
C GLU A 178 17.92 9.22 -2.19
N ARG A 179 18.62 9.79 -3.17
CA ARG A 179 18.67 9.19 -4.50
C ARG A 179 19.56 7.95 -4.44
N ILE A 180 19.02 6.81 -4.87
CA ILE A 180 19.73 5.53 -4.82
C ILE A 180 19.99 5.04 -6.25
N GLU A 181 21.23 4.67 -6.53
CA GLU A 181 21.58 3.93 -7.75
C GLU A 181 21.26 2.45 -7.54
N VAL A 182 20.43 1.88 -8.43
CA VAL A 182 19.88 0.53 -8.31
C VAL A 182 20.25 -0.25 -9.56
N GLU A 183 20.85 -1.43 -9.41
CA GLU A 183 21.11 -2.34 -10.53
C GLU A 183 19.89 -3.23 -10.80
N ILE A 184 19.41 -3.91 -9.76
CA ILE A 184 18.22 -4.77 -9.77
C ILE A 184 17.14 -4.09 -8.93
N LEU A 185 15.99 -3.81 -9.55
CA LEU A 185 14.91 -3.08 -8.89
C LEU A 185 13.99 -4.04 -8.15
N GLU A 186 14.53 -4.61 -7.07
CA GLU A 186 13.83 -5.47 -6.11
C GLU A 186 14.01 -4.93 -4.70
N TYR A 187 12.89 -4.63 -4.03
CA TYR A 187 12.96 -3.98 -2.72
C TYR A 187 11.79 -4.28 -1.79
N TYR A 188 11.99 -3.96 -0.52
CA TYR A 188 10.96 -3.91 0.52
C TYR A 188 11.37 -2.89 1.59
N PHE A 189 10.45 -2.53 2.49
CA PHE A 189 10.75 -1.63 3.61
C PHE A 189 10.78 -2.39 4.93
N LYS A 190 11.70 -2.00 5.80
CA LYS A 190 11.74 -2.33 7.21
C LYS A 190 11.28 -1.12 8.00
N ILE A 191 10.33 -1.32 8.92
CA ILE A 191 9.70 -0.27 9.73
C ILE A 191 9.84 -0.66 11.19
N GLY A 192 10.70 0.05 11.90
CA GLY A 192 10.89 -0.05 13.35
C GLY A 192 9.83 0.75 14.09
N THR A 193 9.05 0.07 14.93
CA THR A 193 7.96 0.64 15.76
C THR A 193 8.39 0.86 17.21
N GLY A 194 9.70 0.89 17.47
CA GLY A 194 10.31 0.98 18.81
C GLY A 194 10.24 -0.31 19.65
N LYS A 195 9.26 -1.18 19.43
CA LYS A 195 9.13 -2.50 20.10
C LYS A 195 9.36 -3.67 19.16
N ASP A 196 8.92 -3.53 17.92
CA ASP A 196 8.99 -4.57 16.89
C ASP A 196 9.47 -4.01 15.56
N LEU A 197 10.02 -4.91 14.73
CA LEU A 197 10.30 -4.67 13.33
C LEU A 197 9.16 -5.25 12.49
N VAL A 198 8.60 -4.45 11.61
CA VAL A 198 7.60 -4.87 10.62
C VAL A 198 8.17 -4.65 9.23
N ILE A 199 7.82 -5.53 8.30
CA ILE A 199 8.21 -5.42 6.90
C ILE A 199 7.00 -5.01 6.08
N LEU A 200 7.18 -4.06 5.16
CA LEU A 200 6.25 -3.79 4.08
C LEU A 200 6.83 -4.35 2.78
N ASP A 201 6.20 -5.41 2.28
CA ASP A 201 6.53 -6.03 1.01
C ASP A 201 5.40 -5.81 -0.01
N SER A 202 5.52 -6.40 -1.21
CA SER A 202 4.55 -6.16 -2.29
C SER A 202 3.14 -6.71 -2.02
N LEU A 203 2.97 -7.52 -0.97
CA LEU A 203 1.70 -8.10 -0.52
C LEU A 203 1.18 -7.45 0.77
N GLY A 204 1.84 -6.39 1.25
CA GLY A 204 1.46 -5.65 2.46
C GLY A 204 2.40 -5.92 3.64
N LEU A 205 1.91 -5.71 4.87
CA LEU A 205 2.73 -5.91 6.06
C LEU A 205 2.93 -7.39 6.40
N CYS A 206 4.13 -7.72 6.90
CA CYS A 206 4.52 -9.05 7.36
C CYS A 206 5.68 -8.98 8.37
N ARG A 207 5.94 -10.09 9.07
CA ARG A 207 7.10 -10.22 9.99
C ARG A 207 8.38 -10.63 9.28
N GLU A 208 8.27 -11.34 8.16
CA GLU A 208 9.38 -11.81 7.34
C GLU A 208 9.08 -11.52 5.86
N PRO A 209 10.09 -11.16 5.03
CA PRO A 209 9.84 -10.82 3.64
C PRO A 209 9.27 -12.04 2.88
N ARG A 210 8.13 -11.85 2.18
CA ARG A 210 7.50 -12.92 1.39
C ARG A 210 7.66 -12.67 -0.10
N ALA A 211 7.48 -11.41 -0.51
CA ALA A 211 7.54 -11.02 -1.91
C ALA A 211 7.98 -9.56 -2.10
N PHE A 212 9.09 -9.34 -2.78
CA PHE A 212 9.61 -7.99 -3.04
C PHE A 212 8.76 -7.22 -4.05
N PHE A 213 8.80 -5.88 -3.94
CA PHE A 213 8.46 -5.02 -5.07
C PHE A 213 9.52 -5.22 -6.14
N SER A 214 9.16 -5.87 -7.25
CA SER A 214 10.08 -6.22 -8.32
C SER A 214 9.59 -5.63 -9.65
N PHE A 215 10.44 -4.86 -10.32
CA PHE A 215 10.13 -4.19 -11.58
C PHE A 215 11.28 -4.31 -12.58
N SER A 216 10.94 -4.56 -13.85
CA SER A 216 11.88 -4.36 -14.97
C SER A 216 12.00 -2.87 -15.26
N LYS A 217 13.23 -2.39 -15.48
CA LYS A 217 13.53 -0.98 -15.78
C LYS A 217 13.00 -0.54 -17.15
N GLU A 218 12.79 -1.50 -18.05
CA GLU A 218 12.21 -1.29 -19.37
C GLU A 218 10.68 -1.19 -19.32
N ARG A 219 10.06 -1.70 -18.25
CA ARG A 219 8.60 -1.77 -18.06
C ARG A 219 8.23 -1.29 -16.66
N LEU A 220 8.52 -0.03 -16.34
CA LEU A 220 8.18 0.53 -15.03
C LEU A 220 6.69 0.87 -14.90
N PRO A 221 6.08 0.77 -13.70
CA PRO A 221 4.67 1.17 -13.47
C PRO A 221 4.43 2.68 -13.58
N ILE A 222 5.50 3.47 -13.61
CA ILE A 222 5.52 4.92 -13.87
C ILE A 222 6.78 5.28 -14.65
N SER A 223 6.66 6.11 -15.69
CA SER A 223 7.77 6.49 -16.56
C SER A 223 8.75 7.44 -15.87
N TYR A 224 9.99 7.45 -16.36
CA TYR A 224 11.01 8.43 -15.99
C TYR A 224 10.48 9.87 -16.12
N PHE A 225 10.90 10.74 -15.21
CA PHE A 225 10.56 12.15 -15.33
C PHE A 225 11.39 12.79 -16.45
N GLU A 226 10.81 12.87 -17.64
CA GLU A 226 11.42 13.60 -18.75
C GLU A 226 11.08 15.08 -18.66
N LEU A 227 12.07 15.90 -18.28
CA LEU A 227 11.96 17.35 -18.42
C LEU A 227 11.71 17.69 -19.90
N PRO A 228 10.70 18.52 -20.22
CA PRO A 228 10.51 18.98 -21.57
C PRO A 228 11.76 19.70 -22.09
N GLU A 229 12.14 19.49 -23.35
CA GLU A 229 13.35 20.07 -23.95
C GLU A 229 13.45 21.60 -23.75
N TRP A 230 12.32 22.30 -23.84
CA TRP A 230 12.27 23.76 -23.64
C TRP A 230 12.68 24.22 -22.24
N SER A 231 12.61 23.34 -21.24
CA SER A 231 13.00 23.64 -19.85
C SER A 231 14.47 23.40 -19.56
N LYS A 232 15.17 22.59 -20.38
CA LYS A 232 16.58 22.18 -20.17
C LYS A 232 17.62 23.28 -20.43
N GLY A 233 17.20 24.45 -20.92
CA GLY A 233 18.06 25.62 -21.16
C GLY A 233 17.43 26.95 -20.74
N SER A 234 16.24 26.95 -20.13
CA SER A 234 15.57 28.17 -19.72
C SER A 234 16.03 28.56 -18.32
N ALA A 235 17.18 29.21 -18.23
CA ALA A 235 17.47 30.06 -17.07
C ALA A 235 16.29 31.03 -16.94
N LEU A 236 15.47 30.84 -15.90
CA LEU A 236 14.37 31.74 -15.58
C LEU A 236 14.88 33.18 -15.68
N LEU A 237 14.15 34.01 -16.41
CA LEU A 237 14.39 35.44 -16.65
C LEU A 237 14.34 36.29 -15.36
N SER A 238 14.87 35.82 -14.23
CA SER A 238 15.06 36.61 -13.02
C SER A 238 16.15 37.68 -13.19
N ASP A 239 17.01 37.57 -14.21
CA ASP A 239 18.04 38.58 -14.49
C ASP A 239 17.56 39.79 -15.30
N ILE A 240 16.46 39.68 -16.06
CA ILE A 240 15.89 40.85 -16.77
C ILE A 240 15.30 41.86 -15.78
N SER A 241 14.80 41.39 -14.64
CA SER A 241 14.27 42.26 -13.57
C SER A 241 15.39 43.02 -12.84
N ARG A 242 16.61 42.44 -12.79
CA ARG A 242 17.79 43.06 -12.17
C ARG A 242 18.40 44.13 -13.06
N GLU A 243 18.39 43.94 -14.38
CA GLU A 243 18.88 44.93 -15.35
C GLU A 243 17.89 46.09 -15.56
N ILE A 244 16.57 45.83 -15.54
CA ILE A 244 15.55 46.89 -15.60
C ILE A 244 15.56 47.77 -14.33
N ARG A 245 15.87 47.21 -13.14
CA ARG A 245 16.06 48.02 -11.92
C ARG A 245 17.31 48.90 -11.96
N LYS A 246 18.41 48.42 -12.56
CA LYS A 246 19.65 49.20 -12.71
C LYS A 246 19.49 50.41 -13.64
N ARG A 247 18.64 50.29 -14.68
CA ARG A 247 18.37 51.38 -15.65
C ARG A 247 17.32 52.39 -15.19
N ARG A 248 16.61 52.16 -14.08
CA ARG A 248 15.66 53.13 -13.49
C ARG A 248 16.26 53.96 -12.34
N SER A 249 17.51 53.70 -11.97
CA SER A 249 18.25 54.42 -10.93
C SER A 249 19.41 55.26 -11.50
N GLN A 250 19.40 55.57 -12.80
CA GLN A 250 20.26 56.57 -13.44
C GLN A 250 19.40 57.73 -13.94
#